data_AF-A0A7K2MFF1-F1
#
_entry.id   AF-A0A7K2MFF1-F1
#
_cell.length_a   1.000
_cell.length_b   1.000
_cell.length_c   1.000
_cell.angle_alpha   90.00
_cell.angle_beta   90.00
_cell.angle_gamma   90.00
#
_symmetry.space_group_name_H-M   'P 1'
#
loop_
_entity.id
_entity.type
_entity.pdbx_description
1 polymer ?
#
loop_
_entity_poly.entity_id
_entity_poly.type
_entity_poly.pdbx_seq_one_letter_code
_entity_poly.pdbx_strand_id
1 'polypeptide(L)'
;YSSAAGTLGNPGQANYAAANAALDAYAHALRADGFPAVSLAWGLWADASGMTGHLDGDDQDRMSRQGALALSAEEGMALFDAALRSSEAVRVASRMNFPALRAAAA
;
A
#
# COMPACT_ATOMS: atom_id res chain seq x y z
N TYR A 1 6.43 1.83 8.10
CA TYR A 1 5.21 1.45 7.35
C TYR A 1 4.82 2.60 6.46
N SER A 2 4.57 2.31 5.19
CA SER A 2 4.17 3.26 4.15
C SER A 2 2.78 2.89 3.61
N SER A 3 2.31 3.57 2.57
CA SER A 3 1.04 3.32 1.90
C SER A 3 1.20 3.29 0.40
N ALA A 4 0.43 2.42 -0.26
CA ALA A 4 0.32 2.37 -1.71
C ALA A 4 -0.13 3.72 -2.31
N ALA A 5 -0.77 4.60 -1.54
CA ALA A 5 -1.09 5.96 -1.96
C ALA A 5 0.15 6.80 -2.33
N GLY A 6 1.31 6.53 -1.71
CA GLY A 6 2.59 7.18 -2.06
C GLY A 6 3.17 6.71 -3.40
N THR A 7 2.81 5.50 -3.85
CA THR A 7 3.31 4.91 -5.10
C THR A 7 2.33 5.04 -6.25
N LEU A 8 1.05 4.74 -6.01
CA LEU A 8 -0.02 4.67 -7.02
C LEU A 8 -0.84 5.97 -7.07
N GLY A 9 -0.72 6.81 -6.04
CA GLY A 9 -1.59 7.97 -5.85
C GLY A 9 -2.96 7.58 -5.29
N ASN A 10 -3.62 8.55 -4.64
CA ASN A 10 -5.03 8.44 -4.26
C ASN A 10 -5.65 9.86 -4.25
N PRO A 11 -6.68 10.14 -5.07
CA PRO A 11 -7.31 11.46 -5.10
C PRO A 11 -7.75 11.93 -3.71
N GLY A 12 -7.44 13.18 -3.38
CA GLY A 12 -7.73 13.77 -2.06
C GLY A 12 -6.68 13.47 -0.97
N GLN A 13 -5.63 12.67 -1.26
CA GLN A 13 -4.62 12.28 -0.27
C GLN A 13 -3.20 12.78 -0.58
N ALA A 14 -3.05 13.94 -1.23
CA ALA A 14 -1.72 14.45 -1.66
C ALA A 14 -0.69 14.54 -0.52
N ASN A 15 -1.06 15.11 0.63
CA ASN A 15 -0.15 15.21 1.79
C ASN A 15 0.23 13.84 2.35
N TYR A 16 -0.74 12.91 2.38
CA TYR A 16 -0.52 11.55 2.85
C TYR A 16 0.37 10.76 1.88
N ALA A 17 0.16 10.90 0.56
CA ALA A 17 1.01 10.33 -0.47
C ALA A 17 2.45 10.86 -0.37
N ALA A 18 2.63 12.17 -0.20
CA ALA A 18 3.95 12.79 -0.05
C ALA A 18 4.69 12.29 1.21
N ALA A 19 4.00 12.18 2.34
CA ALA A 19 4.58 11.65 3.57
C ALA A 19 5.05 10.19 3.42
N ASN A 20 4.23 9.34 2.77
CA ASN A 20 4.57 7.94 2.54
C ASN A 20 5.71 7.78 1.51
N ALA A 21 5.71 8.59 0.44
CA ALA A 21 6.81 8.62 -0.52
C ALA A 21 8.14 9.06 0.13
N ALA A 22 8.10 9.95 1.14
CA ALA A 22 9.29 10.32 1.90
C ALA A 22 9.85 9.14 2.72
N LEU A 23 8.98 8.30 3.31
CA LEU A 23 9.41 7.07 4.00
C LEU A 23 10.05 6.07 3.03
N ASP A 24 9.48 5.94 1.83
CA ASP A 24 10.01 5.07 0.78
C ASP A 24 11.41 5.53 0.34
N ALA A 25 11.59 6.83 0.10
CA ALA A 25 12.88 7.42 -0.22
C ALA A 25 13.90 7.25 0.92
N TYR A 26 13.47 7.36 2.18
CA TYR A 26 14.35 7.17 3.32
C TYR A 26 14.83 5.72 3.45
N ALA A 27 13.98 4.73 3.15
CA ALA A 27 14.40 3.33 3.12
C ALA A 27 15.47 3.07 2.04
N HIS A 28 15.37 3.73 0.88
CA HIS A 28 16.42 3.69 -0.14
C HIS A 28 17.73 4.30 0.37
N ALA A 29 17.68 5.46 1.02
CA ALA A 29 18.86 6.11 1.58
C ALA A 29 19.57 5.24 2.63
N LEU A 30 18.81 4.64 3.56
CA LEU A 30 19.37 3.72 4.55
C LEU A 30 20.08 2.53 3.92
N ARG A 31 19.53 1.94 2.86
CA ARG A 31 20.19 0.83 2.16
C ARG A 31 21.42 1.27 1.39
N ALA A 32 21.42 2.47 0.82
CA ALA A 32 22.60 3.05 0.17
C ALA A 32 23.75 3.24 1.19
N ASP A 33 23.41 3.54 2.44
CA ASP A 33 24.36 3.66 3.56
C ASP A 33 24.72 2.30 4.22
N GLY A 34 24.22 1.19 3.67
CA GLY A 34 24.52 -0.17 4.15
C GLY A 34 23.65 -0.66 5.30
N PHE A 35 22.63 0.10 5.71
CA PHE A 35 21.69 -0.31 6.75
C PHE A 35 20.54 -1.15 6.18
N PRO A 36 20.13 -2.23 6.87
CA PRO A 36 18.94 -2.98 6.48
C PRO A 36 17.69 -2.13 6.73
N ALA A 37 16.93 -1.85 5.67
CA ALA A 37 15.67 -1.12 5.75
C ALA A 37 14.65 -1.67 4.75
N VAL A 38 13.38 -1.70 5.15
CA VAL A 38 12.24 -1.99 4.26
C VAL A 38 11.12 -0.99 4.54
N SER A 39 10.68 -0.30 3.50
CA SER A 39 9.41 0.45 3.51
C SER A 39 8.35 -0.42 2.84
N LEU A 40 7.32 -0.78 3.61
CA LEU A 40 6.21 -1.58 3.13
C LEU A 40 5.01 -0.67 2.88
N ALA A 41 4.70 -0.44 1.60
CA ALA A 41 3.60 0.39 1.13
C ALA A 41 2.31 -0.43 1.08
N TRP A 42 1.50 -0.31 2.13
CA TRP A 42 0.29 -1.10 2.31
C TRP A 42 -0.87 -0.62 1.43
N GLY A 43 -1.61 -1.58 0.86
CA GLY A 43 -2.92 -1.37 0.27
C GLY A 43 -4.04 -1.30 1.31
N LEU A 44 -5.27 -1.47 0.85
CA LEU A 44 -6.47 -1.46 1.69
C LEU A 44 -6.51 -2.68 2.62
N TRP A 45 -6.79 -2.48 3.89
CA TRP A 45 -7.05 -3.54 4.88
C TRP A 45 -8.55 -3.75 5.06
N ALA A 46 -8.97 -5.01 5.23
CA ALA A 46 -10.36 -5.40 5.41
C ALA A 46 -10.91 -5.09 6.80
N ASP A 47 -10.05 -5.15 7.82
CA ASP A 47 -10.44 -4.71 9.16
C ASP A 47 -10.53 -3.18 9.17
N ALA A 48 -11.73 -2.66 9.44
CA ALA A 48 -12.01 -1.24 9.56
C ALA A 48 -11.56 -0.75 10.95
N SER A 49 -10.27 -0.88 11.25
CA SER A 49 -9.68 -0.41 12.49
C SER A 49 -8.57 0.61 12.21
N GLY A 50 -8.43 1.60 13.10
CA GLY A 50 -7.48 2.70 12.90
C GLY A 50 -7.84 3.57 11.69
N MET A 51 -7.01 3.54 10.63
CA MET A 51 -7.06 4.48 9.50
C MET A 51 -8.21 4.22 8.52
N THR A 52 -8.72 2.99 8.46
CA THR A 52 -9.84 2.58 7.59
C THR A 52 -11.17 2.54 8.34
N GLY A 53 -11.19 2.84 9.64
CA GLY A 53 -12.38 2.74 10.49
C GLY A 53 -13.52 3.69 10.14
N HIS A 54 -13.26 4.70 9.30
CA HIS A 54 -14.26 5.64 8.81
C HIS A 54 -14.86 5.25 7.46
N LEU A 55 -14.36 4.20 6.79
CA LEU A 55 -14.83 3.81 5.46
C LEU A 55 -16.09 2.96 5.58
N ASP A 56 -17.14 3.34 4.85
CA ASP A 56 -18.36 2.54 4.73
C ASP A 56 -18.29 1.57 3.52
N GLY A 57 -19.39 0.85 3.27
CA GLY A 57 -19.47 -0.10 2.16
C GLY A 57 -19.33 0.56 0.78
N ASP A 58 -19.85 1.78 0.60
CA ASP A 58 -19.79 2.50 -0.67
C ASP A 58 -18.36 2.94 -0.98
N ASP A 59 -17.61 3.34 0.05
CA ASP A 59 -16.19 3.62 -0.04
C ASP A 59 -15.36 2.39 -0.44
N GLN A 60 -15.64 1.24 0.16
CA GLN A 60 -14.96 -0.01 -0.18
C GLN A 60 -15.24 -0.44 -1.63
N ASP A 61 -16.49 -0.32 -2.08
CA ASP A 61 -16.90 -0.63 -3.44
C ASP A 61 -16.25 0.31 -4.46
N ARG A 62 -16.13 1.60 -4.12
CA ARG A 62 -15.41 2.58 -4.94
C ARG A 62 -13.94 2.21 -5.08
N MET A 63 -13.28 1.83 -3.99
CA MET A 63 -11.88 1.41 -4.00
C MET A 63 -11.67 0.12 -4.81
N SER A 64 -12.60 -0.84 -4.71
CA SER A 64 -12.59 -2.07 -5.51
C SER A 64 -12.68 -1.79 -7.01
N ARG A 65 -13.56 -0.86 -7.43
CA ARG A 65 -13.65 -0.39 -8.83
C ARG A 65 -12.37 0.29 -9.30
N GLN A 66 -11.64 0.94 -8.40
CA GLN A 66 -10.33 1.53 -8.66
C GLN A 66 -9.18 0.51 -8.58
N GLY A 67 -9.50 -0.78 -8.40
CA GLY A 67 -8.54 -1.87 -8.44
C GLY A 67 -7.95 -2.28 -7.10
N ALA A 68 -8.31 -1.60 -6.00
CA ALA A 68 -7.84 -1.91 -4.65
C ALA A 68 -8.81 -2.86 -3.95
N LEU A 69 -8.36 -4.08 -3.65
CA LEU A 69 -9.11 -5.04 -2.86
C LEU A 69 -8.62 -5.04 -1.42
N ALA A 70 -9.54 -5.26 -0.49
CA ALA A 70 -9.23 -5.32 0.92
C ALA A 70 -8.44 -6.60 1.26
N LEU A 71 -7.32 -6.43 1.96
CA LEU A 71 -6.49 -7.50 2.51
C LEU A 71 -7.07 -8.01 3.83
N SER A 72 -7.21 -9.33 3.97
CA SER A 72 -7.41 -9.92 5.29
C SER A 72 -6.15 -9.76 6.15
N ALA A 73 -6.29 -9.91 7.48
CA ALA A 73 -5.14 -9.88 8.37
C ALA A 73 -4.13 -11.00 8.06
N GLU A 74 -4.62 -12.19 7.71
CA GLU A 74 -3.80 -13.32 7.32
C GLU A 74 -3.00 -13.03 6.04
N GLU A 75 -3.66 -12.50 5.00
CA GLU A 75 -2.99 -12.09 3.75
C GLU A 75 -1.96 -10.99 4.00
N GLY A 76 -2.30 -10.00 4.83
CA GLY A 76 -1.39 -8.92 5.22
C GLY A 76 -0.14 -9.45 5.93
N MET A 77 -0.28 -10.36 6.89
CA MET A 77 0.87 -10.96 7.57
C MET A 77 1.73 -11.83 6.65
N ALA A 78 1.11 -12.59 5.74
CA ALA A 78 1.87 -13.34 4.73
C ALA A 78 2.70 -12.41 3.82
N LEU A 79 2.15 -11.26 3.43
CA LEU A 79 2.87 -10.23 2.65
C LEU A 79 3.98 -9.55 3.46
N PHE A 80 3.77 -9.30 4.75
CA PHE A 80 4.80 -8.78 5.65
C PHE A 80 6.01 -9.71 5.69
N ASP A 81 5.78 -11.00 5.93
CA ASP A 81 6.83 -12.01 5.97
C ASP A 81 7.56 -12.12 4.62
N ALA A 82 6.82 -12.02 3.51
CA ALA A 82 7.41 -12.00 2.17
C ALA A 82 8.28 -10.75 1.92
N ALA A 83 7.86 -9.58 2.40
CA ALA A 83 8.62 -8.34 2.27
C ALA A 83 9.93 -8.38 3.06
N LEU A 84 9.93 -8.96 4.27
CA LEU A 84 11.14 -9.11 5.09
C LEU A 84 12.19 -10.03 4.45
N ARG A 85 11.78 -10.98 3.60
CA ARG A 85 12.69 -11.85 2.85
C ARG A 85 13.25 -11.21 1.57
N SER A 86 12.82 -9.99 1.24
CA SER A 86 13.24 -9.29 0.03
C SER A 86 14.54 -8.51 0.22
N SER A 87 15.32 -8.39 -0.85
CA SER A 87 16.47 -7.48 -0.93
C SER A 87 16.11 -6.04 -1.32
N GLU A 88 14.84 -5.71 -1.51
CA GLU A 88 14.39 -4.42 -2.03
C GLU A 88 14.15 -3.45 -0.88
N ALA A 89 14.39 -2.17 -1.09
CA ALA A 89 14.13 -1.14 -0.08
C ALA A 89 12.64 -0.85 0.10
N VAL A 90 11.85 -0.98 -0.97
CA VAL A 90 10.44 -0.61 -1.00
C VAL A 90 9.64 -1.74 -1.64
N ARG A 91 8.51 -2.10 -1.02
CA ARG A 91 7.57 -3.09 -1.56
C ARG A 91 6.14 -2.60 -1.39
N VAL A 92 5.34 -2.74 -2.43
CA VAL A 92 3.89 -2.56 -2.34
C VAL A 92 3.26 -3.89 -1.92
N ALA A 93 2.53 -3.88 -0.81
CA ALA A 93 1.80 -5.04 -0.30
C ALA A 93 0.30 -4.74 -0.39
N SER A 94 -0.31 -5.22 -1.47
CA SER A 94 -1.70 -4.91 -1.81
C SER A 94 -2.32 -6.08 -2.57
N ARG A 95 -3.62 -6.29 -2.37
CA ARG A 95 -4.44 -7.14 -3.21
C ARG A 95 -5.03 -6.28 -4.33
N MET A 96 -4.78 -6.67 -5.58
CA MET A 96 -5.17 -5.88 -6.75
C MET A 96 -6.17 -6.62 -7.63
N ASN A 97 -7.20 -5.91 -8.08
CA ASN A 97 -8.09 -6.38 -9.14
C ASN A 97 -7.53 -5.94 -10.50
N PHE A 98 -6.59 -6.71 -11.04
CA PHE A 98 -5.95 -6.40 -12.32
C PHE A 98 -6.92 -6.26 -13.50
N PRO A 99 -7.99 -7.08 -13.64
CA PRO A 99 -9.03 -6.83 -14.63
C PRO A 99 -9.65 -5.43 -14.52
N ALA A 100 -10.02 -4.98 -13.31
CA ALA A 100 -10.58 -3.65 -13.10
C ALA A 100 -9.58 -2.53 -13.43
N LEU A 101 -8.31 -2.69 -13.03
CA LEU A 101 -7.24 -1.74 -13.38
C LEU A 101 -7.04 -1.60 -14.89
N ARG A 102 -7.08 -2.71 -15.62
CA ARG A 102 -6.97 -2.70 -17.08
C ARG A 102 -8.17 -2.02 -17.75
N ALA A 103 -9.37 -2.28 -17.24
CA ALA A 103 -10.59 -1.64 -17.75
C ALA A 103 -10.59 -0.12 -17.51
N ALA A 104 -10.04 0.36 -16.39
CA ALA A 104 -9.96 1.79 -16.09
C ALA A 104 -8.89 2.54 -16.91
N ALA A 105 -7.94 1.82 -17.52
CA ALA A 105 -6.86 2.39 -18.34
C ALA A 105 -7.17 2.42 -19.85
N ALA A 106 -8.27 1.79 -20.27
CA ALA A 106 -8.75 1.76 -21.66
C ALA A 106 -9.68 2.94 -21.94
#